data_AF-A0A966SRP3-F1
#
_entry.id   AF-A0A966SRP3-F1
#
_cell.length_a   1.000
_cell.length_b   1.000
_cell.length_c   1.000
_cell.angle_alpha   90.00
_cell.angle_beta   90.00
_cell.angle_gamma   90.00
#
_symmetry.space_group_name_H-M   'P 1'
#
loop_
_entity.id
_entity.type
_entity.pdbx_description
1 polymer ?
#
loop_
_entity_poly.entity_id
_entity_poly.type
_entity_poly.pdbx_seq_one_letter_code
_entity_poly.pdbx_strand_id
1 'polypeptide(L)'
;MKEYLTDRTQYLIRWGHLKTERATWYSHWKEISDYLLPRNGRFFVQDRNRGQRRHNAIYDSTGTKALRVLAAGMMAGMTSPARPWFKLGTADPDLAKYAPVKVWLNDVTKMMLHIFAKSNTYRALHSIYEELGAFGTAASVVMDDYNDVIRHYPLTIGEYAIAQNFRGEVTTLYREFDKTVHELVTEFGYKNCSNTVQNLWDRGSLDSWVTIVHAIEPREDRDISKKDAKNKAFKSVYFELGAPYNKILRESGFDQFPALCPRWAIAGGDIYGHSPAMEALGDI
;
A
#
# COMPACT_ATOMS: atom_id res chain seq x y z
N MET A 1 4.58 30.57 -20.43
CA MET A 1 4.69 29.25 -19.79
C MET A 1 3.53 29.11 -18.83
N LYS A 2 2.55 28.25 -19.10
CA LYS A 2 1.56 27.88 -18.09
C LYS A 2 2.27 26.97 -17.09
N GLU A 3 2.50 27.45 -15.87
CA GLU A 3 2.75 26.55 -14.75
C GLU A 3 1.55 25.61 -14.67
N TYR A 4 1.73 24.36 -15.09
CA TYR A 4 0.80 23.29 -14.78
C TYR A 4 0.91 23.03 -13.28
N LEU A 5 0.26 23.88 -12.49
CA LEU A 5 0.00 23.55 -11.10
C LEU A 5 -0.80 22.25 -11.12
N THR A 6 -0.21 21.21 -10.54
CA THR A 6 -0.81 19.90 -10.36
C THR A 6 -2.17 20.07 -9.68
N ASP A 7 -3.23 20.02 -10.49
CA ASP A 7 -4.58 20.31 -10.03
C ASP A 7 -5.06 19.15 -9.16
N ARG A 8 -5.24 19.39 -7.86
CA ARG A 8 -5.76 18.39 -6.91
C ARG A 8 -7.15 17.89 -7.34
N THR A 9 -7.91 18.69 -8.08
CA THR A 9 -9.24 18.32 -8.59
C THR A 9 -9.20 17.04 -9.42
N GLN A 10 -8.18 16.86 -10.27
CA GLN A 10 -8.07 15.66 -11.11
C GLN A 10 -7.89 14.38 -10.27
N TYR A 11 -7.07 14.46 -9.21
CA TYR A 11 -6.83 13.34 -8.29
C TYR A 11 -8.05 13.04 -7.43
N LEU A 12 -8.81 14.08 -7.04
CA LEU A 12 -10.05 13.91 -6.30
C LEU A 12 -11.13 13.23 -7.14
N ILE A 13 -11.28 13.64 -8.41
CA ILE A 13 -12.19 12.99 -9.37
C ILE A 13 -11.77 11.54 -9.59
N ARG A 14 -10.48 11.30 -9.85
CA ARG A 14 -9.94 9.95 -10.04
C ARG A 14 -10.16 9.08 -8.80
N TRP A 15 -9.96 9.63 -7.60
CA TRP A 15 -10.24 8.93 -6.34
C TRP A 15 -11.71 8.53 -6.24
N GLY A 16 -12.63 9.42 -6.63
CA GLY A 16 -14.06 9.10 -6.72
C GLY A 16 -14.33 7.92 -7.65
N HIS A 17 -13.77 7.93 -8.87
CA HIS A 17 -13.96 6.84 -9.84
C HIS A 17 -13.40 5.51 -9.32
N LEU A 18 -12.21 5.52 -8.72
CA LEU A 18 -11.61 4.32 -8.13
C LEU A 18 -12.43 3.77 -6.94
N LYS A 19 -13.08 4.64 -6.17
CA LYS A 19 -14.02 4.23 -5.12
C LYS A 19 -15.29 3.61 -5.69
N THR A 20 -15.83 4.15 -6.78
CA THR A 20 -16.96 3.56 -7.50
C THR A 20 -16.62 2.18 -8.06
N GLU A 21 -15.44 2.01 -8.66
CA GLU A 21 -14.98 0.75 -9.25
C GLU A 21 -14.96 -0.41 -8.24
N ARG A 22 -14.51 -0.14 -7.01
CA ARG A 22 -14.44 -1.16 -5.94
C ARG A 22 -15.71 -1.29 -5.12
N ALA A 23 -16.76 -0.50 -5.39
CA ALA A 23 -17.92 -0.39 -4.52
C ALA A 23 -18.70 -1.71 -4.38
N THR A 24 -18.75 -2.53 -5.43
CA THR A 24 -19.43 -3.84 -5.42
C THR A 24 -18.72 -4.88 -4.54
N TRP A 25 -17.42 -4.70 -4.29
CA TRP A 25 -16.64 -5.60 -3.44
C TRP A 25 -16.82 -5.32 -1.94
N TYR A 26 -17.31 -4.12 -1.61
CA TYR A 26 -17.30 -3.60 -0.24
C TYR A 26 -18.15 -4.42 0.73
N SER A 27 -19.33 -4.86 0.29
CA SER A 27 -20.21 -5.72 1.11
C SER A 27 -19.55 -7.05 1.41
N HIS A 28 -18.96 -7.68 0.39
CA HIS A 28 -18.32 -8.99 0.53
C HIS A 28 -17.06 -8.91 1.42
N TRP A 29 -16.20 -7.91 1.22
CA TRP A 29 -15.05 -7.68 2.09
C TRP A 29 -15.46 -7.39 3.53
N LYS A 30 -16.56 -6.67 3.75
CA LYS A 30 -17.07 -6.39 5.09
C LYS A 30 -17.53 -7.67 5.79
N GLU A 31 -18.23 -8.54 5.08
CA GLU A 31 -18.68 -9.83 5.60
C GLU A 31 -17.49 -10.71 6.02
N ILE A 32 -16.47 -10.82 5.18
CA ILE A 32 -15.22 -11.53 5.50
C ILE A 32 -14.53 -10.91 6.72
N SER A 33 -14.49 -9.58 6.82
CA SER A 33 -13.96 -8.91 7.99
C SER A 33 -14.73 -9.31 9.24
N ASP A 34 -16.06 -9.29 9.21
CA ASP A 34 -16.91 -9.60 10.37
C ASP A 34 -16.75 -11.06 10.86
N TYR A 35 -16.59 -12.02 9.95
CA TYR A 35 -16.53 -13.46 10.27
C TYR A 35 -15.11 -14.06 10.38
N LEU A 36 -14.10 -13.52 9.68
CA LEU A 36 -12.75 -14.10 9.66
C LEU A 36 -11.69 -13.17 10.24
N LEU A 37 -11.71 -11.88 9.92
CA LEU A 37 -10.63 -10.94 10.27
C LEU A 37 -11.13 -9.60 10.85
N PRO A 38 -11.77 -9.57 12.04
CA PRO A 38 -12.56 -8.41 12.48
C PRO A 38 -11.78 -7.14 12.84
N ARG A 39 -10.46 -7.23 12.93
CA ARG A 39 -9.59 -6.08 13.21
C ARG A 39 -9.06 -5.42 11.94
N ASN A 40 -9.26 -6.04 10.79
CA ASN A 40 -8.88 -5.52 9.48
C ASN A 40 -10.14 -4.97 8.79
N GLY A 41 -9.95 -4.40 7.61
CA GLY A 41 -10.98 -3.66 6.90
C GLY A 41 -11.20 -2.25 7.44
N ARG A 42 -11.25 -1.29 6.52
CA ARG A 42 -11.60 0.12 6.80
C ARG A 42 -12.72 0.52 5.85
N PHE A 43 -13.95 0.31 6.29
CA PHE A 43 -15.12 0.57 5.44
C PHE A 43 -15.65 1.98 5.66
N PHE A 44 -15.52 2.51 6.87
CA PHE A 44 -15.91 3.87 7.24
C PHE A 44 -14.72 4.67 7.77
N VAL A 45 -14.77 5.99 7.58
CA VAL A 45 -13.74 6.91 8.10
C VAL A 45 -13.59 6.77 9.63
N GLN A 46 -14.70 6.51 10.33
CA GLN A 46 -14.74 6.41 11.79
C GLN A 46 -14.18 5.09 12.36
N ASP A 47 -13.87 4.11 11.51
CA ASP A 47 -13.41 2.78 11.96
C ASP A 47 -12.02 2.82 12.64
N ARG A 48 -11.30 3.93 12.50
CA ARG A 48 -9.89 4.06 12.91
C ARG A 48 -9.72 4.23 14.41
N ASN A 49 -8.66 3.60 14.92
CA ASN A 49 -8.25 3.63 16.33
C ASN A 49 -9.38 3.29 17.33
N ARG A 50 -10.31 2.40 16.95
CA ARG A 50 -11.41 1.95 17.81
C ARG A 50 -11.08 0.64 18.52
N GLY A 51 -11.09 0.67 19.85
CA GLY A 51 -10.86 -0.49 20.72
C GLY A 51 -12.08 -1.38 20.96
N GLN A 52 -13.26 -1.01 20.45
CA GLN A 52 -14.53 -1.71 20.70
C GLN A 52 -14.49 -3.19 20.26
N ARG A 53 -15.37 -4.00 20.84
CA ARG A 53 -15.50 -5.43 20.49
C ARG A 53 -15.95 -5.55 19.01
N ARG A 54 -15.27 -6.41 18.24
CA ARG A 54 -15.56 -6.66 16.82
C ARG A 54 -15.77 -8.14 16.46
N HIS A 55 -15.59 -9.07 17.41
CA HIS A 55 -15.67 -10.52 17.15
C HIS A 55 -17.07 -11.11 17.41
N ASN A 56 -18.12 -10.28 17.40
CA ASN A 56 -19.45 -10.71 17.84
C ASN A 56 -20.14 -11.65 16.83
N ALA A 57 -19.69 -11.66 15.56
CA ALA A 57 -20.22 -12.52 14.52
C ALA A 57 -19.55 -13.92 14.48
N ILE A 58 -18.44 -14.10 15.22
CA ILE A 58 -17.65 -15.34 15.20
C ILE A 58 -18.13 -16.27 16.30
N TYR A 59 -18.96 -17.26 15.93
CA TYR A 59 -19.37 -18.34 16.84
C TYR A 59 -18.38 -19.50 16.85
N ASP A 60 -17.84 -19.85 15.68
CA ASP A 60 -16.74 -20.79 15.52
C ASP A 60 -15.46 -20.09 15.04
N SER A 61 -14.35 -20.37 15.72
CA SER A 61 -13.04 -19.77 15.44
C SER A 61 -12.23 -20.52 14.37
N THR A 62 -12.75 -21.62 13.81
CA THR A 62 -12.04 -22.45 12.83
C THR A 62 -11.59 -21.63 11.62
N GLY A 63 -12.47 -20.82 11.03
CA GLY A 63 -12.13 -19.95 9.89
C GLY A 63 -11.01 -18.95 10.20
N THR A 64 -11.12 -18.22 11.32
CA THR A 64 -10.06 -17.29 11.77
C THR A 64 -8.72 -17.99 12.00
N LYS A 65 -8.72 -19.20 12.60
CA LYS A 65 -7.50 -19.97 12.82
C LYS A 65 -6.92 -20.47 11.50
N ALA A 66 -7.76 -20.96 10.58
CA ALA A 66 -7.34 -21.42 9.26
C ALA A 66 -6.67 -20.30 8.47
N LEU A 67 -7.23 -19.09 8.48
CA LEU A 67 -6.61 -17.92 7.85
C LEU A 67 -5.22 -17.59 8.42
N ARG A 68 -5.06 -17.65 9.75
CA ARG A 68 -3.75 -17.44 10.40
C ARG A 68 -2.74 -18.53 10.02
N VAL A 69 -3.19 -19.79 9.96
CA VAL A 69 -2.34 -20.92 9.53
C VAL A 69 -1.92 -20.74 8.07
N LEU A 70 -2.83 -20.29 7.19
CA LEU A 70 -2.54 -19.97 5.80
C LEU A 70 -1.46 -18.89 5.71
N ALA A 71 -1.62 -17.76 6.41
CA ALA A 71 -0.65 -16.67 6.39
C ALA A 71 0.74 -17.11 6.92
N ALA A 72 0.78 -17.89 8.00
CA ALA A 72 2.02 -18.46 8.53
C ALA A 72 2.67 -19.44 7.53
N GLY A 73 1.88 -20.26 6.86
CA GLY A 73 2.34 -21.17 5.80
C GLY A 73 2.93 -20.42 4.60
N MET A 74 2.28 -19.35 4.16
CA MET A 74 2.78 -18.46 3.10
C MET A 74 4.12 -17.82 3.48
N MET A 75 4.23 -17.31 4.72
CA MET A 75 5.46 -16.74 5.24
C MET A 75 6.60 -17.76 5.28
N ALA A 76 6.35 -18.97 5.80
CA ALA A 76 7.35 -20.02 5.88
C ALA A 76 7.76 -20.58 4.50
N GLY A 77 6.80 -20.64 3.56
CA GLY A 77 6.99 -21.18 2.22
C GLY A 77 7.67 -20.21 1.25
N MET A 78 7.28 -18.93 1.27
CA MET A 78 7.68 -17.97 0.24
C MET A 78 8.75 -16.98 0.68
N THR A 79 8.68 -16.48 1.92
CA THR A 79 9.51 -15.36 2.39
C THR A 79 10.05 -15.59 3.80
N SER A 80 10.49 -16.81 4.06
CA SER A 80 10.95 -17.21 5.39
C SER A 80 12.15 -16.39 5.84
N PRO A 81 12.12 -15.70 6.99
CA PRO A 81 13.30 -14.98 7.50
C PRO A 81 14.41 -15.92 7.97
N ALA A 82 14.10 -17.21 8.19
CA ALA A 82 15.04 -18.18 8.74
C ALA A 82 16.03 -18.74 7.70
N ARG A 83 15.74 -18.58 6.39
CA ARG A 83 16.57 -19.09 5.30
C ARG A 83 16.50 -18.15 4.08
N PRO A 84 17.57 -18.03 3.29
CA PRO A 84 17.51 -17.30 2.02
C PRO A 84 16.39 -17.85 1.13
N TRP A 85 15.44 -16.99 0.77
CA TRP A 85 14.25 -17.34 -0.01
C TRP A 85 14.30 -16.83 -1.46
N PHE A 86 15.38 -16.14 -1.84
CA PHE A 86 15.68 -15.79 -3.23
C PHE A 86 17.18 -15.81 -3.48
N LYS A 87 17.54 -15.82 -4.77
CA LYS A 87 18.91 -15.69 -5.25
C LYS A 87 18.94 -14.84 -6.51
N LEU A 88 19.85 -13.88 -6.58
CA LEU A 88 20.07 -13.11 -7.80
C LEU A 88 20.84 -13.93 -8.84
N GLY A 89 20.46 -13.76 -10.10
CA GLY A 89 21.05 -14.41 -11.26
C GLY A 89 21.11 -13.45 -12.44
N THR A 90 21.74 -13.89 -13.52
CA THR A 90 21.76 -13.20 -14.82
C THR A 90 21.16 -14.11 -15.88
N ALA A 91 20.49 -13.52 -16.86
CA ALA A 91 19.91 -14.26 -17.99
C ALA A 91 20.98 -14.74 -18.99
N ASP A 92 22.15 -14.09 -19.02
CA ASP A 92 23.27 -14.45 -19.87
C ASP A 92 23.99 -15.70 -19.32
N PRO A 93 24.00 -16.83 -20.06
CA PRO A 93 24.61 -18.08 -19.58
C PRO A 93 26.11 -18.01 -19.31
N ASP A 94 26.85 -17.16 -20.02
CA ASP A 94 28.29 -17.04 -19.89
C ASP A 94 28.65 -16.19 -18.66
N LEU A 95 27.94 -15.08 -18.46
CA LEU A 95 28.04 -14.31 -17.21
C LEU A 95 27.59 -15.14 -16.00
N ALA A 96 26.57 -15.99 -16.16
CA ALA A 96 26.11 -16.87 -15.09
C ALA A 96 27.16 -17.92 -14.69
N LYS A 97 28.11 -18.26 -15.57
CA LYS A 97 29.24 -19.16 -15.26
C LYS A 97 30.44 -18.40 -14.67
N TYR A 98 30.60 -17.14 -15.03
CA TYR A 98 31.75 -16.32 -14.64
C TYR A 98 31.81 -16.09 -13.12
N ALA A 99 32.90 -16.54 -12.49
CA ALA A 99 33.02 -16.58 -11.03
C ALA A 99 32.90 -15.20 -10.34
N PRO A 100 33.51 -14.11 -10.84
CA PRO A 100 33.36 -12.79 -10.23
C PRO A 100 31.90 -12.30 -10.19
N VAL A 101 31.12 -12.59 -11.23
CA VAL A 101 29.70 -12.23 -11.29
C VAL A 101 28.91 -13.02 -10.24
N LYS A 102 29.19 -14.31 -10.07
CA LYS A 102 28.54 -15.13 -9.03
C LYS A 102 28.80 -14.60 -7.62
N VAL A 103 30.05 -14.22 -7.33
CA VAL A 103 30.44 -13.67 -6.04
C VAL A 103 29.70 -12.38 -5.77
N TRP A 104 29.72 -11.44 -6.73
CA TRP A 104 29.02 -10.17 -6.60
C TRP A 104 27.51 -10.34 -6.40
N LEU A 105 26.84 -11.18 -7.19
CA LEU A 105 25.41 -11.45 -7.04
C LEU A 105 25.06 -12.07 -5.68
N ASN A 106 25.92 -12.93 -5.16
CA ASN A 106 25.76 -13.52 -3.83
C ASN A 106 25.88 -12.46 -2.72
N ASP A 107 26.84 -11.54 -2.84
CA ASP A 107 27.02 -10.47 -1.87
C ASP A 107 25.85 -9.48 -1.88
N VAL A 108 25.35 -9.12 -3.06
CA VAL A 108 24.14 -8.29 -3.20
C VAL A 108 22.90 -9.02 -2.66
N THR A 109 22.75 -10.32 -2.92
CA THR A 109 21.65 -11.14 -2.37
C THR A 109 21.66 -11.10 -0.84
N LYS A 110 22.82 -11.30 -0.21
CA LYS A 110 22.98 -11.23 1.25
C LYS A 110 22.68 -9.84 1.79
N MET A 111 23.13 -8.79 1.10
CA MET A 111 22.87 -7.40 1.50
C MET A 111 21.36 -7.10 1.51
N MET A 112 20.64 -7.49 0.45
CA MET A 112 19.19 -7.33 0.38
C MET A 112 18.46 -8.12 1.48
N LEU A 113 18.81 -9.38 1.69
CA LEU A 113 18.24 -10.20 2.78
C LEU A 113 18.51 -9.58 4.17
N HIS A 114 19.68 -8.98 4.37
CA HIS A 114 20.01 -8.29 5.61
C HIS A 114 19.16 -7.02 5.80
N ILE A 115 18.96 -6.23 4.74
CA ILE A 115 18.08 -5.06 4.78
C ILE A 115 16.65 -5.49 5.12
N PHE A 116 16.13 -6.56 4.51
CA PHE A 116 14.79 -7.09 4.81
C PHE A 116 14.64 -7.56 6.26
N ALA A 117 15.70 -8.12 6.84
CA ALA A 117 15.73 -8.56 8.23
C ALA A 117 15.81 -7.40 9.23
N LYS A 118 16.52 -6.32 8.87
CA LYS A 118 16.67 -5.12 9.70
C LYS A 118 15.43 -4.23 9.65
N SER A 119 14.78 -4.14 8.50
CA SER A 119 13.56 -3.34 8.30
C SER A 119 12.30 -4.06 8.83
N ASN A 120 11.12 -3.50 8.53
CA ASN A 120 9.86 -4.14 8.85
C ASN A 120 9.32 -5.08 7.76
N THR A 121 10.12 -5.46 6.75
CA THR A 121 9.67 -6.25 5.59
C THR A 121 8.96 -7.54 6.00
N TYR A 122 9.56 -8.37 6.86
CA TYR A 122 8.95 -9.65 7.24
C TYR A 122 7.63 -9.49 8.00
N ARG A 123 7.55 -8.50 8.90
CA ARG A 123 6.28 -8.19 9.61
C ARG A 123 5.21 -7.73 8.62
N ALA A 124 5.59 -6.89 7.67
CA ALA A 124 4.69 -6.39 6.65
C ALA A 124 4.19 -7.49 5.72
N LEU A 125 5.07 -8.37 5.23
CA LEU A 125 4.71 -9.49 4.36
C LEU A 125 3.73 -10.44 5.05
N HIS A 126 3.91 -10.75 6.33
CA HIS A 126 2.95 -11.57 7.08
C HIS A 126 1.55 -10.92 7.12
N SER A 127 1.46 -9.62 7.39
CA SER A 127 0.19 -8.89 7.35
C SER A 127 -0.44 -8.88 5.95
N ILE A 128 0.38 -8.77 4.89
CA ILE A 128 -0.08 -8.84 3.49
C ILE A 128 -0.66 -10.23 3.19
N TYR A 129 -0.05 -11.32 3.69
CA TYR A 129 -0.57 -12.68 3.46
C TYR A 129 -1.92 -12.92 4.15
N GLU A 130 -2.14 -12.36 5.35
CA GLU A 130 -3.46 -12.41 6.01
C GLU A 130 -4.52 -11.67 5.19
N GLU A 131 -4.24 -10.43 4.75
CA GLU A 131 -5.14 -9.66 3.89
C GLU A 131 -5.41 -10.37 2.55
N LEU A 132 -4.39 -11.00 1.97
CA LEU A 132 -4.49 -11.68 0.69
C LEU A 132 -5.38 -12.94 0.79
N GLY A 133 -5.18 -13.74 1.84
CA GLY A 133 -6.02 -14.91 2.11
C GLY A 133 -7.46 -14.55 2.49
N ALA A 134 -7.66 -13.40 3.14
CA ALA A 134 -8.99 -12.91 3.52
C ALA A 134 -9.72 -12.26 2.34
N PHE A 135 -9.15 -11.25 1.72
CA PHE A 135 -9.87 -10.36 0.80
C PHE A 135 -9.50 -10.57 -0.67
N GLY A 136 -8.52 -11.43 -0.96
CA GLY A 136 -8.12 -11.81 -2.32
C GLY A 136 -7.22 -10.77 -2.99
N THR A 137 -7.10 -9.60 -2.37
CA THR A 137 -6.19 -8.52 -2.73
C THR A 137 -5.57 -7.97 -1.45
N ALA A 138 -4.27 -7.74 -1.46
CA ALA A 138 -3.58 -7.02 -0.39
C ALA A 138 -2.74 -5.90 -1.00
N ALA A 139 -2.36 -4.91 -0.19
CA ALA A 139 -1.49 -3.85 -0.64
C ALA A 139 -0.47 -3.42 0.42
N SER A 140 0.72 -2.99 -0.01
CA SER A 140 1.69 -2.32 0.83
C SER A 140 2.51 -1.34 0.02
N VAL A 141 2.60 -0.09 0.49
CA VAL A 141 3.48 0.90 -0.11
C VAL A 141 4.86 0.77 0.53
N VAL A 142 5.90 0.65 -0.28
CA VAL A 142 7.30 0.59 0.14
C VAL A 142 7.94 1.96 -0.12
N MET A 143 8.51 2.56 0.91
CA MET A 143 9.17 3.86 0.84
C MET A 143 10.62 3.71 1.28
N ASP A 144 11.48 4.60 0.78
CA ASP A 144 12.82 4.78 1.31
C ASP A 144 12.73 5.27 2.78
N ASP A 145 13.63 4.76 3.62
CA ASP A 145 13.72 5.15 5.03
C ASP A 145 15.18 5.33 5.43
N TYR A 146 15.47 6.42 6.14
CA TYR A 146 16.85 6.75 6.51
C TYR A 146 17.46 5.75 7.50
N ASN A 147 16.66 5.15 8.38
CA ASN A 147 17.13 4.26 9.45
C ASN A 147 17.20 2.79 8.99
N ASP A 148 16.15 2.37 8.29
CA ASP A 148 15.90 0.98 7.91
C ASP A 148 16.19 0.69 6.42
N VAL A 149 16.62 1.70 5.65
CA VAL A 149 16.77 1.71 4.18
C VAL A 149 15.44 1.65 3.44
N ILE A 150 14.57 0.71 3.82
CA ILE A 150 13.21 0.59 3.29
C ILE A 150 12.20 0.46 4.42
N ARG A 151 10.99 0.95 4.19
CA ARG A 151 9.87 0.80 5.10
C ARG A 151 8.61 0.42 4.34
N HIS A 152 8.01 -0.69 4.74
CA HIS A 152 6.71 -1.10 4.26
C HIS A 152 5.61 -0.43 5.08
N TYR A 153 4.57 0.02 4.39
CA TYR A 153 3.31 0.48 4.97
C TYR A 153 2.21 -0.47 4.48
N PRO A 154 1.99 -1.61 5.16
CA PRO A 154 0.89 -2.50 4.87
C PRO A 154 -0.42 -1.74 4.93
N LEU A 155 -1.29 -2.04 3.98
CA LEU A 155 -2.61 -1.48 3.89
C LEU A 155 -3.66 -2.55 4.16
N THR A 156 -4.81 -2.13 4.62
CA THR A 156 -5.97 -2.99 4.82
C THR A 156 -7.08 -2.65 3.84
N ILE A 157 -7.83 -3.66 3.40
CA ILE A 157 -8.90 -3.46 2.43
C ILE A 157 -9.89 -2.37 2.88
N GLY A 158 -10.49 -1.66 1.94
CA GLY A 158 -11.38 -0.53 2.23
C GLY A 158 -10.65 0.81 2.38
N GLU A 159 -9.38 0.86 2.78
CA GLU A 159 -8.64 2.13 2.85
C GLU A 159 -7.98 2.56 1.54
N TYR A 160 -7.83 1.64 0.58
CA TYR A 160 -7.16 1.87 -0.69
C TYR A 160 -7.94 1.36 -1.91
N ALA A 161 -7.65 1.92 -3.07
CA ALA A 161 -8.09 1.40 -4.36
C ALA A 161 -6.88 1.23 -5.29
N ILE A 162 -6.95 0.25 -6.18
CA ILE A 162 -5.94 -0.01 -7.20
C ILE A 162 -6.54 0.07 -8.60
N ALA A 163 -5.69 0.26 -9.61
CA ALA A 163 -6.05 0.07 -11.01
C ALA A 163 -4.88 -0.52 -11.80
N GLN A 164 -5.21 -1.14 -12.94
CA GLN A 164 -4.27 -1.85 -13.78
C GLN A 164 -4.06 -1.15 -15.13
N ASN A 165 -2.91 -1.41 -15.74
CA ASN A 165 -2.66 -1.07 -17.13
C ASN A 165 -3.33 -2.09 -18.08
N PHE A 166 -3.22 -1.87 -19.39
CA PHE A 166 -3.79 -2.76 -20.40
C PHE A 166 -3.26 -4.21 -20.35
N ARG A 167 -2.07 -4.43 -19.77
CA ARG A 167 -1.45 -5.76 -19.60
C ARG A 167 -1.96 -6.48 -18.34
N GLY A 168 -2.87 -5.86 -17.58
CA GLY A 168 -3.37 -6.39 -16.31
C GLY A 168 -2.41 -6.20 -15.14
N GLU A 169 -1.33 -5.43 -15.31
CA GLU A 169 -0.38 -5.14 -14.22
C GLU A 169 -0.92 -3.98 -13.38
N VAL A 170 -0.92 -4.12 -12.05
CA VAL A 170 -1.32 -3.03 -11.15
C VAL A 170 -0.28 -1.91 -11.20
N THR A 171 -0.70 -0.71 -11.59
CA THR A 171 0.19 0.45 -11.76
C THR A 171 -0.30 1.69 -11.02
N THR A 172 -1.51 1.64 -10.46
CA THR A 172 -2.14 2.74 -9.74
C THR A 172 -2.54 2.28 -8.36
N LEU A 173 -2.26 3.10 -7.34
CA LEU A 173 -2.75 2.93 -5.98
C LEU A 173 -3.11 4.28 -5.39
N TYR A 174 -4.33 4.39 -4.89
CA TYR A 174 -4.77 5.52 -4.08
C TYR A 174 -5.14 4.99 -2.70
N ARG A 175 -4.69 5.68 -1.66
CA ARG A 175 -5.06 5.35 -0.27
C ARG A 175 -5.49 6.59 0.48
N GLU A 176 -6.48 6.42 1.33
CA GLU A 176 -7.00 7.46 2.22
C GLU A 176 -6.63 7.06 3.66
N PHE A 177 -6.00 7.94 4.43
CA PHE A 177 -5.58 7.65 5.81
C PHE A 177 -5.50 8.93 6.65
N ASP A 178 -5.60 8.80 7.97
CA ASP A 178 -5.56 9.93 8.89
C ASP A 178 -4.17 10.08 9.49
N LYS A 179 -3.78 11.33 9.67
CA LYS A 179 -2.59 11.72 10.40
C LYS A 179 -2.92 12.86 11.34
N THR A 180 -2.19 12.93 12.44
CA THR A 180 -2.29 14.07 13.36
C THR A 180 -1.74 15.33 12.68
N VAL A 181 -2.20 16.50 13.14
CA VAL A 181 -1.62 17.79 12.73
C VAL A 181 -0.12 17.81 12.95
N HIS A 182 0.36 17.23 14.06
CA HIS A 182 1.79 17.10 14.35
C HIS A 182 2.55 16.36 13.25
N GLU A 183 2.09 15.16 12.90
CA GLU A 183 2.71 14.32 11.87
C GLU A 183 2.68 15.01 10.50
N LEU A 184 1.56 15.65 10.15
CA LEU A 184 1.42 16.34 8.85
C LEU A 184 2.40 17.50 8.69
N VAL A 185 2.46 18.38 9.69
CA VAL A 185 3.35 19.55 9.64
C VAL A 185 4.81 19.11 9.67
N THR A 186 5.14 18.05 10.39
CA THR A 186 6.51 17.49 10.44
C THR A 186 6.91 16.85 9.11
N GLU A 187 6.03 16.06 8.49
CA GLU A 187 6.31 15.34 7.24
C GLU A 187 6.28 16.24 6.00
N PHE A 188 5.32 17.17 5.92
CA PHE A 188 5.07 17.96 4.72
C PHE A 188 5.50 19.42 4.85
N GLY A 189 5.78 19.90 6.07
CA GLY A 189 6.10 21.29 6.35
C GLY A 189 4.86 22.17 6.52
N TYR A 190 4.93 23.08 7.48
CA TYR A 190 3.83 23.97 7.88
C TYR A 190 3.20 24.72 6.70
N LYS A 191 4.01 25.31 5.81
CA LYS A 191 3.53 26.13 4.68
C LYS A 191 2.72 25.33 3.64
N ASN A 192 3.04 24.04 3.49
CA ASN A 192 2.38 23.17 2.52
C ASN A 192 1.02 22.65 3.02
N CYS A 193 0.80 22.65 4.34
CA CYS A 193 -0.47 22.28 4.96
C CYS A 193 -1.53 23.36 4.76
N SER A 194 -2.82 23.00 4.72
CA SER A 194 -3.94 23.93 4.57
C SER A 194 -4.03 24.95 5.70
N ASN A 195 -4.75 26.05 5.46
CA ASN A 195 -5.00 27.07 6.50
C ASN A 195 -5.67 26.45 7.73
N THR A 196 -6.51 25.43 7.54
CA THR A 196 -7.11 24.67 8.65
C THR A 196 -6.04 24.00 9.49
N VAL A 197 -5.12 23.26 8.88
CA VAL A 197 -4.04 22.57 9.60
C VAL A 197 -3.06 23.55 10.24
N GLN A 198 -2.72 24.65 9.55
CA GLN A 198 -1.88 25.72 10.10
C GLN A 198 -2.51 26.34 11.35
N ASN A 199 -3.80 26.69 11.29
CA ASN A 199 -4.52 27.23 12.45
C ASN A 199 -4.59 26.23 13.61
N LEU A 200 -4.77 24.93 13.33
CA LEU A 200 -4.75 23.88 14.35
C LEU A 200 -3.36 23.75 15.01
N TRP A 201 -2.29 23.89 14.22
CA TRP A 201 -0.92 23.88 14.69
C TRP A 201 -0.63 25.08 15.59
N ASP A 202 -0.96 26.29 15.15
CA ASP A 202 -0.63 27.53 15.85
C ASP A 202 -1.34 27.66 17.21
N ARG A 203 -2.53 27.07 17.33
CA ARG A 203 -3.27 27.02 18.60
C ARG A 203 -2.91 25.80 19.48
N GLY A 204 -1.93 25.00 19.08
CA GLY A 204 -1.43 23.84 19.83
C GLY A 204 -2.31 22.59 19.78
N SER A 205 -3.29 22.49 18.87
CA SER A 205 -4.15 21.31 18.70
C SER A 205 -3.49 20.20 17.88
N LEU A 206 -2.28 19.79 18.30
CA LEU A 206 -1.36 18.94 17.55
C LEU A 206 -1.88 17.51 17.29
N ASP A 207 -2.71 16.99 18.19
CA ASP A 207 -3.28 15.62 18.09
C ASP A 207 -4.59 15.55 17.30
N SER A 208 -5.03 16.67 16.69
CA SER A 208 -6.22 16.67 15.86
C SER A 208 -6.00 15.83 14.61
N TRP A 209 -6.98 14.98 14.29
CA TRP A 209 -6.92 14.11 13.11
C TRP A 209 -7.28 14.86 11.83
N VAL A 210 -6.54 14.57 10.76
CA VAL A 210 -6.77 15.12 9.44
C VAL A 210 -6.64 14.00 8.42
N THR A 211 -7.67 13.87 7.57
CA THR A 211 -7.71 12.87 6.51
C THR A 211 -6.93 13.35 5.29
N ILE A 212 -6.00 12.51 4.84
CA ILE A 212 -5.20 12.74 3.63
C ILE A 212 -5.35 11.60 2.64
N VAL A 213 -5.06 11.90 1.38
CA VAL A 213 -5.00 10.93 0.30
C VAL A 213 -3.57 10.91 -0.24
N HIS A 214 -3.07 9.71 -0.52
CA HIS A 214 -1.84 9.49 -1.29
C HIS A 214 -2.22 8.80 -2.60
N ALA A 215 -2.00 9.51 -3.70
CA ALA A 215 -2.21 9.05 -5.06
C ALA A 215 -0.88 8.66 -5.70
N ILE A 216 -0.82 7.44 -6.23
CA ILE A 216 0.32 6.91 -6.99
C ILE A 216 -0.20 6.39 -8.32
N GLU A 217 0.30 6.92 -9.43
CA GLU A 217 -0.12 6.51 -10.79
C GLU A 217 1.01 6.78 -11.80
N PRO A 218 0.96 6.18 -13.01
CA PRO A 218 1.92 6.47 -14.08
C PRO A 218 1.93 7.96 -14.45
N ARG A 219 3.10 8.47 -14.83
CA ARG A 219 3.30 9.84 -15.30
C ARG A 219 3.55 9.87 -16.80
N GLU A 220 2.53 10.26 -17.55
CA GLU A 220 2.59 10.38 -19.02
C GLU A 220 3.28 11.67 -19.47
N ASP A 221 3.22 12.72 -18.65
CA ASP A 221 3.65 14.09 -18.95
C ASP A 221 5.12 14.39 -18.54
N ARG A 222 5.97 13.37 -18.46
CA ARG A 222 7.36 13.52 -17.99
C ARG A 222 8.36 13.89 -19.09
N ASP A 223 9.32 14.74 -18.74
CA ASP A 223 10.51 15.03 -19.53
C ASP A 223 11.65 14.10 -19.08
N ILE A 224 11.94 13.08 -19.88
CA ILE A 224 12.96 12.05 -19.59
C ILE A 224 14.40 12.60 -19.51
N SER A 225 14.65 13.83 -19.98
CA SER A 225 15.96 14.47 -19.83
C SER A 225 16.21 15.00 -18.42
N LYS A 226 15.15 15.20 -17.63
CA LYS A 226 15.21 15.72 -16.26
C LYS A 226 15.23 14.57 -15.25
N LYS A 227 16.02 14.75 -14.20
CA LYS A 227 16.20 13.78 -13.10
C LYS A 227 15.49 14.18 -11.80
N ASP A 228 14.63 15.19 -11.85
CA ASP A 228 13.90 15.65 -10.67
C ASP A 228 12.71 14.73 -10.33
N ALA A 229 12.17 14.87 -9.11
CA ALA A 229 11.07 14.05 -8.62
C ALA A 229 9.78 14.16 -9.46
N LYS A 230 9.58 15.28 -10.17
CA LYS A 230 8.40 15.51 -10.99
C LYS A 230 8.52 14.88 -12.39
N ASN A 231 9.68 14.34 -12.76
CA ASN A 231 9.91 13.67 -14.04
C ASN A 231 10.15 12.16 -13.90
N LYS A 232 9.96 11.61 -12.69
CA LYS A 232 9.96 10.17 -12.44
C LYS A 232 8.75 9.46 -13.08
N ALA A 233 8.90 8.15 -13.34
CA ALA A 233 7.93 7.35 -14.11
C ALA A 233 6.55 7.24 -13.45
N PHE A 234 6.49 7.24 -12.12
CA PHE A 234 5.26 7.26 -11.34
C PHE A 234 5.19 8.56 -10.55
N LYS A 235 4.04 9.23 -10.57
CA LYS A 235 3.80 10.39 -9.72
C LYS A 235 3.34 9.95 -8.34
N SER A 236 3.70 10.73 -7.32
CA SER A 236 3.29 10.54 -5.93
C SER A 236 2.75 11.86 -5.42
N VAL A 237 1.45 11.92 -5.16
CA VAL A 237 0.77 13.15 -4.76
C VAL A 237 0.06 12.94 -3.44
N TYR A 238 0.40 13.78 -2.46
CA TYR A 238 -0.26 13.84 -1.17
C TYR A 238 -1.12 15.10 -1.12
N PHE A 239 -2.36 14.95 -0.65
CA PHE A 239 -3.25 16.09 -0.42
C PHE A 239 -4.22 15.82 0.72
N GLU A 240 -4.64 16.88 1.40
CA GLU A 240 -5.69 16.81 2.41
C GLU A 240 -7.06 16.65 1.73
N LEU A 241 -7.90 15.75 2.24
CA LEU A 241 -9.23 15.52 1.69
C LEU A 241 -10.16 16.74 1.91
N GLY A 242 -9.98 17.44 3.04
CA GLY A 242 -10.75 18.64 3.39
C GLY A 242 -10.18 19.99 2.91
N ALA A 243 -9.03 20.01 2.24
CA ALA A 243 -8.41 21.26 1.79
C ALA A 243 -9.11 21.88 0.56
N PRO A 244 -8.83 23.16 0.24
CA PRO A 244 -9.23 23.79 -1.02
C PRO A 244 -8.69 23.06 -2.26
N TYR A 245 -9.34 23.24 -3.41
CA TYR A 245 -9.09 22.50 -4.66
C TYR A 245 -7.67 22.60 -5.22
N ASN A 246 -6.91 23.65 -4.90
CA ASN A 246 -5.61 23.91 -5.50
C ASN A 246 -4.41 23.59 -4.58
N LYS A 247 -4.63 23.02 -3.39
CA LYS A 247 -3.57 22.80 -2.40
C LYS A 247 -3.21 21.33 -2.26
N ILE A 248 -1.96 21.02 -2.63
CA ILE A 248 -1.33 19.71 -2.40
C ILE A 248 -0.30 19.83 -1.27
N LEU A 249 -0.10 18.75 -0.52
CA LEU A 249 0.91 18.67 0.54
C LEU A 249 2.30 18.42 -0.06
N ARG A 250 2.38 17.50 -1.03
CA ARG A 250 3.62 17.14 -1.72
C ARG A 250 3.32 16.52 -3.07
N GLU A 251 4.08 16.91 -4.08
CA GLU A 251 4.22 16.18 -5.33
C GLU A 251 5.66 15.68 -5.46
N SER A 252 5.81 14.39 -5.71
CA SER A 252 7.07 13.70 -5.94
C SER A 252 6.86 12.60 -7.00
N GLY A 253 7.75 11.62 -7.04
CA GLY A 253 7.59 10.45 -7.88
C GLY A 253 8.55 9.31 -7.56
N PHE A 254 8.35 8.21 -8.27
CA PHE A 254 9.14 6.98 -8.17
C PHE A 254 9.58 6.51 -9.55
N ASP A 255 10.78 5.93 -9.60
CA ASP A 255 11.33 5.37 -10.84
C ASP A 255 10.61 4.08 -11.25
N GLN A 256 10.04 3.38 -10.27
CA GLN A 256 9.22 2.17 -10.43
C GLN A 256 7.99 2.25 -9.53
N PHE A 257 6.97 1.43 -9.79
CA PHE A 257 5.77 1.40 -8.97
C PHE A 257 6.12 0.98 -7.53
N PRO A 258 5.88 1.84 -6.51
CA PRO A 258 6.39 1.65 -5.15
C PRO A 258 5.50 0.76 -4.28
N ALA A 259 4.52 0.06 -4.84
CA ALA A 259 3.56 -0.71 -4.06
C ALA A 259 3.54 -2.18 -4.48
N LEU A 260 3.47 -3.05 -3.47
CA LEU A 260 3.17 -4.46 -3.62
C LEU A 260 1.66 -4.61 -3.56
N CYS A 261 1.04 -5.09 -4.63
CA CYS A 261 -0.41 -5.29 -4.72
C CYS A 261 -0.76 -6.72 -5.17
N PRO A 262 -0.40 -7.76 -4.40
CA PRO A 262 -0.69 -9.13 -4.80
C PRO A 262 -2.21 -9.38 -4.85
N ARG A 263 -2.60 -10.23 -5.79
CA ARG A 263 -3.97 -10.72 -5.99
C ARG A 263 -3.93 -12.24 -5.99
N TRP A 264 -4.77 -12.88 -5.19
CA TRP A 264 -4.72 -14.32 -4.95
C TRP A 264 -5.12 -15.12 -6.19
N ALA A 265 -6.35 -14.91 -6.67
CA ALA A 265 -6.83 -15.40 -7.96
C ALA A 265 -7.60 -14.28 -8.66
N ILE A 266 -7.44 -14.13 -9.97
CA ILE A 266 -8.11 -13.09 -10.76
C ILE A 266 -8.98 -13.76 -11.81
N ALA A 267 -10.24 -13.35 -11.90
CA ALA A 267 -11.12 -13.75 -13.00
C ALA A 267 -10.95 -12.78 -14.18
N GLY A 268 -10.21 -13.21 -15.21
CA GLY A 268 -10.07 -12.45 -16.45
C GLY A 268 -9.55 -11.02 -16.25
N GLY A 269 -10.38 -10.03 -16.60
CA GLY A 269 -10.04 -8.61 -16.56
C GLY A 269 -10.22 -7.93 -15.19
N ASP A 270 -10.61 -8.68 -14.15
CA ASP A 270 -10.91 -8.10 -12.84
C ASP A 270 -9.71 -7.41 -12.19
N ILE A 271 -9.96 -6.24 -11.60
CA ILE A 271 -8.93 -5.46 -10.91
C ILE A 271 -8.59 -6.10 -9.57
N TYR A 272 -9.58 -6.56 -8.82
CA TYR A 272 -9.43 -7.17 -7.50
C TYR A 272 -9.50 -8.70 -7.61
N GLY A 273 -8.79 -9.39 -6.72
CA GLY A 273 -8.77 -10.85 -6.68
C GLY A 273 -9.82 -11.47 -5.75
N HIS A 274 -10.10 -12.76 -6.00
CA HIS A 274 -10.87 -13.65 -5.14
C HIS A 274 -9.96 -14.37 -4.14
N SER A 275 -10.50 -14.79 -3.01
CA SER A 275 -9.73 -15.34 -1.88
C SER A 275 -10.24 -16.71 -1.43
N PRO A 276 -9.40 -17.50 -0.73
CA PRO A 276 -9.87 -18.70 -0.05
C PRO A 276 -10.96 -18.44 0.99
N ALA A 277 -10.94 -17.27 1.66
CA ALA A 277 -11.99 -16.91 2.59
C ALA A 277 -13.33 -16.60 1.89
N MET A 278 -13.30 -16.06 0.67
CA MET A 278 -14.52 -15.88 -0.14
C MET A 278 -15.14 -17.23 -0.53
N GLU A 279 -14.30 -18.22 -0.87
CA GLU A 279 -14.77 -19.57 -1.19
C GLU A 279 -15.37 -20.28 0.04
N ALA A 280 -14.74 -20.11 1.21
CA ALA A 280 -15.18 -20.73 2.45
C ALA A 280 -16.34 -20.00 3.15
N LEU A 281 -16.72 -18.80 2.71
CA LEU A 281 -17.68 -17.95 3.43
C LEU A 281 -19.06 -18.59 3.59
N GLY A 282 -19.48 -19.46 2.66
CA GLY A 282 -20.77 -20.15 2.78
C GLY A 282 -20.82 -21.19 3.92
N ASP A 283 -19.66 -21.68 4.36
CA ASP A 283 -19.54 -22.68 5.43
C ASP A 283 -19.27 -22.05 6.81
N ILE A 284 -19.07 -20.73 6.89
CA ILE A 284 -18.64 -19.97 8.09
C ILE A 284 -19.70 -18.94 8.46
#